data_AF-A0AAW4TPP0-F1
#
_entry.id   AF-A0AAW4TPP0-F1
#
_cell.length_a   1.000
_cell.length_b   1.000
_cell.length_c   1.000
_cell.angle_alpha   90.00
_cell.angle_beta   90.00
_cell.angle_gamma   90.00
#
_symmetry.space_group_name_H-M   'P 1'
#
loop_
_entity.id
_entity.type
_entity.pdbx_description
1 polymer ?
#
loop_
_entity_poly.entity_id
_entity_poly.type
_entity_poly.pdbx_seq_one_letter_code
_entity_poly.pdbx_strand_id
1 'polypeptide(L)'
;MLDKNNARPSSASSKSRPFQHKSRTTLKQHLRSDAYVAERHRTSQSNANDAGLERLGHLPDLLFARASAEEATRMLAALIVRCVDANHLHSVDELIRHSSFGSAMLQAVVQYARRDTAAALHQQIDELQEQVKAVEDASAFRVATARAEERERQRQAKKRASAKIGPAQQKRLAHAQKNKILDELTRRARNGEDFMGRSISSDLAARFNVSPAHVRELRKKWLSASKPEKRN
;
A
#
# COMPACT_ATOMS: atom_id res chain seq x y z
N MET A 1 -44.60 -36.94 9.27
CA MET A 1 -45.97 -36.86 8.72
C MET A 1 -46.15 -35.49 8.10
N LEU A 2 -46.07 -35.41 6.77
CA LEU A 2 -47.19 -35.07 5.85
C LEU A 2 -47.71 -33.64 6.08
N ASP A 3 -47.21 -32.65 5.36
CA ASP A 3 -47.65 -32.17 4.02
C ASP A 3 -48.96 -31.37 4.02
N LYS A 4 -48.87 -30.14 3.48
CA LYS A 4 -49.74 -29.52 2.45
C LYS A 4 -49.47 -28.01 2.40
N ASN A 5 -48.84 -27.51 1.32
CA ASN A 5 -49.47 -26.87 0.14
C ASN A 5 -50.09 -25.50 0.47
N ASN A 6 -50.01 -24.41 -0.27
CA ASN A 6 -49.63 -24.02 -1.64
C ASN A 6 -49.65 -22.47 -1.57
N ALA A 7 -48.97 -21.64 -2.36
CA ALA A 7 -49.09 -21.53 -3.81
C ALA A 7 -48.07 -20.51 -4.35
N ARG A 8 -47.43 -20.87 -5.46
CA ARG A 8 -47.00 -19.95 -6.53
C ARG A 8 -48.16 -19.83 -7.54
N PRO A 9 -48.18 -18.78 -8.37
CA PRO A 9 -47.90 -18.97 -9.81
C PRO A 9 -46.94 -17.87 -10.33
N SER A 10 -45.89 -18.11 -11.12
CA SER A 10 -45.74 -18.75 -12.45
C SER A 10 -46.21 -17.90 -13.64
N SER A 11 -45.32 -17.82 -14.64
CA SER A 11 -45.43 -17.35 -16.05
C SER A 11 -45.12 -15.86 -16.30
N ALA A 12 -44.33 -15.42 -17.29
CA ALA A 12 -43.63 -16.03 -18.43
C ALA A 12 -42.39 -15.16 -18.79
N SER A 13 -41.20 -15.72 -19.09
CA SER A 13 -40.64 -16.09 -20.41
C SER A 13 -40.67 -15.01 -21.52
N SER A 14 -39.48 -14.47 -21.86
CA SER A 14 -39.19 -14.04 -23.25
C SER A 14 -37.70 -14.16 -23.61
N LYS A 15 -37.42 -15.19 -24.43
CA LYS A 15 -36.54 -15.23 -25.62
C LYS A 15 -35.07 -14.82 -25.53
N SER A 16 -34.26 -15.86 -25.69
CA SER A 16 -32.89 -15.93 -26.16
C SER A 16 -32.61 -15.16 -27.47
N ARG A 17 -31.42 -14.54 -27.53
CA ARG A 17 -30.65 -14.32 -28.76
C ARG A 17 -29.20 -14.73 -28.50
N PRO A 18 -28.62 -15.67 -29.26
CA PRO A 18 -27.21 -16.01 -29.13
C PRO A 18 -26.39 -14.94 -29.87
N PHE A 19 -25.57 -14.19 -29.13
CA PHE A 19 -24.53 -13.37 -29.74
C PHE A 19 -23.42 -14.28 -30.27
N GLN A 20 -23.09 -14.08 -31.53
CA GLN A 20 -22.19 -14.89 -32.32
C GLN A 20 -20.78 -14.95 -31.71
N HIS A 21 -20.26 -16.17 -31.64
CA HIS A 21 -18.85 -16.47 -31.40
C HIS A 21 -18.01 -15.85 -32.54
N LYS A 22 -17.29 -14.77 -32.24
CA LYS A 22 -16.18 -14.31 -33.08
C LYS A 22 -14.93 -15.12 -32.74
N SER A 23 -14.37 -15.75 -33.76
CA SER A 23 -13.20 -16.63 -33.76
C SER A 23 -11.99 -16.01 -33.05
N ARG A 24 -11.58 -16.58 -31.91
CA ARG A 24 -10.25 -16.37 -31.30
C ARG A 24 -9.35 -17.55 -31.64
N THR A 25 -8.85 -17.59 -32.87
CA THR A 25 -7.90 -18.63 -33.31
C THR A 25 -6.90 -18.07 -34.33
N THR A 26 -6.01 -17.17 -33.89
CA THR A 26 -4.79 -16.84 -34.66
C THR A 26 -3.56 -16.69 -33.75
N LEU A 27 -3.72 -16.32 -32.49
CA LEU A 27 -2.59 -16.12 -31.57
C LEU A 27 -1.84 -17.43 -31.20
N LYS A 28 -2.54 -18.58 -31.16
CA LYS A 28 -1.91 -19.88 -30.82
C LYS A 28 -1.16 -20.53 -31.97
N GLN A 29 -1.40 -20.13 -33.23
CA GLN A 29 -0.64 -20.64 -34.38
C GLN A 29 0.71 -19.92 -34.51
N HIS A 30 0.75 -18.60 -34.28
CA HIS A 30 2.01 -17.84 -34.33
C HIS A 30 3.02 -18.22 -33.23
N LEU A 31 2.55 -18.59 -32.03
CA LEU A 31 3.42 -19.03 -30.94
C LEU A 31 4.17 -20.35 -31.24
N ARG A 32 3.61 -21.24 -32.08
CA ARG A 32 4.28 -22.50 -32.44
C ARG A 32 5.37 -22.29 -33.49
N SER A 33 5.17 -21.35 -34.41
CA SER A 33 6.19 -20.98 -35.40
C SER A 33 7.36 -20.22 -34.78
N ASP A 34 7.12 -19.33 -33.82
CA ASP A 34 8.19 -18.58 -33.16
C ASP A 34 9.04 -19.47 -32.24
N ALA A 35 8.40 -20.42 -31.54
CA ALA A 35 9.13 -21.42 -30.75
C ALA A 35 9.99 -22.32 -31.65
N TYR A 36 9.47 -22.77 -32.79
CA TYR A 36 10.22 -23.61 -33.74
C TYR A 36 11.37 -22.84 -34.41
N VAL A 37 11.17 -21.57 -34.74
CA VAL A 37 12.24 -20.69 -35.27
C VAL A 37 13.30 -20.43 -34.20
N ALA A 38 12.91 -20.16 -32.95
CA ALA A 38 13.84 -20.00 -31.83
C ALA A 38 14.66 -21.28 -31.55
N GLU A 39 14.06 -22.46 -31.67
CA GLU A 39 14.73 -23.75 -31.51
C GLU A 39 15.73 -24.04 -32.65
N ARG A 40 15.39 -23.64 -33.89
CA ARG A 40 16.29 -23.71 -35.05
C ARG A 40 17.48 -22.74 -34.94
N HIS A 41 17.26 -21.56 -34.39
CA HIS A 41 18.34 -20.62 -34.09
C HIS A 41 19.22 -21.10 -32.92
N ARG A 42 18.64 -21.78 -31.91
CA ARG A 42 19.41 -22.40 -30.81
C ARG A 42 20.31 -23.53 -31.28
N THR A 43 19.80 -24.41 -32.14
CA THR A 43 20.55 -25.54 -32.71
C THR A 43 21.59 -25.09 -33.74
N SER A 44 21.34 -23.99 -34.46
CA SER A 44 22.35 -23.37 -35.33
C SER A 44 23.43 -22.62 -34.55
N GLN A 45 23.10 -22.05 -33.38
CA GLN A 45 24.09 -21.43 -32.47
C GLN A 45 24.90 -22.48 -31.68
N SER A 46 24.32 -23.63 -31.31
CA SER A 46 25.08 -24.70 -30.66
C SER A 46 26.10 -25.33 -31.61
N ASN A 47 25.78 -25.47 -32.89
CA ASN A 47 26.72 -26.00 -33.89
C ASN A 47 27.78 -24.99 -34.34
N ALA A 48 27.54 -23.68 -34.15
CA ALA A 48 28.54 -22.65 -34.41
C ALA A 48 29.60 -22.54 -33.30
N ASN A 49 29.29 -23.00 -32.08
CA ASN A 49 30.24 -23.01 -30.97
C ASN A 49 31.24 -24.17 -31.05
N ASP A 50 30.90 -25.26 -31.73
CA ASP A 50 31.77 -26.44 -31.82
C ASP A 50 32.83 -26.35 -32.93
N ALA A 51 32.56 -25.56 -33.98
CA ALA A 51 33.48 -25.34 -35.11
C ALA A 51 34.60 -24.31 -34.83
N GLY A 52 34.57 -23.64 -33.66
CA GLY A 52 35.57 -22.63 -33.27
C GLY A 52 36.71 -23.17 -32.38
N LEU A 53 36.63 -24.42 -31.94
CA LEU A 53 37.51 -24.97 -30.90
C LEU A 53 38.86 -25.51 -31.40
N GLU A 54 39.05 -25.75 -32.69
CA GLU A 54 40.30 -26.37 -33.20
C GLU A 54 41.49 -25.40 -33.40
N ARG A 55 41.41 -24.13 -33.00
CA ARG A 55 42.48 -23.14 -33.30
C ARG A 55 42.93 -22.24 -32.16
N LEU A 56 42.81 -22.67 -30.91
CA LEU A 56 43.45 -21.93 -29.82
C LEU A 56 44.97 -22.16 -29.72
N GLY A 57 45.48 -23.26 -30.29
CA GLY A 57 46.91 -23.57 -30.29
C GLY A 57 47.81 -22.51 -30.98
N HIS A 58 47.27 -21.72 -31.91
CA HIS A 58 48.01 -20.64 -32.60
C HIS A 58 47.64 -19.23 -32.12
N LEU A 59 46.66 -19.11 -31.23
CA LEU A 59 46.18 -17.82 -30.73
C LEU A 59 47.25 -17.06 -29.94
N PRO A 60 48.09 -17.69 -29.09
CA PRO A 60 49.16 -17.00 -28.41
C PRO A 60 50.15 -16.37 -29.39
N ASP A 61 50.61 -17.13 -30.39
CA ASP A 61 51.55 -16.66 -31.40
C ASP A 61 51.00 -15.48 -32.21
N LEU A 62 49.72 -15.51 -32.56
CA LEU A 62 49.05 -14.42 -33.28
C LEU A 62 48.89 -13.15 -32.43
N LEU A 63 48.72 -13.28 -31.12
CA LEU A 63 48.61 -12.13 -30.23
C LEU A 63 49.97 -11.49 -29.96
N PHE A 64 51.01 -12.29 -29.76
CA PHE A 64 52.39 -11.80 -29.62
C PHE A 64 52.95 -11.23 -30.93
N ALA A 65 52.42 -11.64 -32.10
CA ALA A 65 52.77 -11.05 -33.40
C ALA A 65 52.10 -9.68 -33.66
N ARG A 66 51.02 -9.36 -32.95
CA ARG A 66 50.13 -8.23 -33.28
C ARG A 66 50.04 -7.14 -32.20
N ALA A 67 50.42 -7.46 -30.97
CA ALA A 67 50.39 -6.55 -29.83
C ALA A 67 51.75 -6.53 -29.11
N SER A 68 51.94 -5.55 -28.23
CA SER A 68 53.11 -5.58 -27.33
C SER A 68 53.05 -6.83 -26.43
N ALA A 69 54.21 -7.32 -26.01
CA ALA A 69 54.27 -8.53 -25.17
C ALA A 69 53.43 -8.40 -23.90
N GLU A 70 53.37 -7.21 -23.28
CA GLU A 70 52.52 -6.96 -22.12
C GLU A 70 51.02 -7.03 -22.44
N GLU A 71 50.58 -6.45 -23.55
CA GLU A 71 49.17 -6.45 -23.96
C GLU A 71 48.71 -7.85 -24.37
N ALA A 72 49.55 -8.58 -25.12
CA ALA A 72 49.31 -9.98 -25.47
C ALA A 72 49.18 -10.84 -24.21
N THR A 73 50.03 -10.61 -23.20
CA THR A 73 49.98 -11.30 -21.91
C THR A 73 48.69 -10.98 -21.15
N ARG A 74 48.25 -9.72 -21.12
CA ARG A 74 46.99 -9.32 -20.46
C ARG A 74 45.77 -9.89 -21.18
N MET A 75 45.75 -9.91 -22.51
CA MET A 75 44.64 -10.45 -23.30
C MET A 75 44.52 -11.96 -23.15
N LEU A 76 45.65 -12.69 -23.18
CA LEU A 76 45.67 -14.13 -22.93
C LEU A 76 45.24 -14.46 -21.50
N ALA A 77 45.71 -13.68 -20.52
CA ALA A 77 45.29 -13.83 -19.13
C ALA A 77 43.77 -13.66 -18.95
N ALA A 78 43.19 -12.64 -19.60
CA ALA A 78 41.75 -12.43 -19.60
C ALA A 78 40.98 -13.57 -20.27
N LEU A 79 41.50 -14.09 -21.40
CA LEU A 79 40.90 -15.22 -22.11
C LEU A 79 40.90 -16.49 -21.24
N ILE A 80 42.01 -16.79 -20.55
CA ILE A 80 42.12 -17.94 -19.65
C ILE A 80 41.12 -17.83 -18.51
N VAL A 81 41.02 -16.68 -17.84
CA VAL A 81 40.05 -16.47 -16.76
C VAL A 81 38.62 -16.69 -17.28
N ARG A 82 38.27 -16.12 -18.43
CA ARG A 82 36.94 -16.32 -19.04
C ARG A 82 36.67 -17.78 -19.45
N CYS A 83 37.67 -18.51 -19.91
CA CYS A 83 37.53 -19.94 -20.21
C CYS A 83 37.33 -20.77 -18.93
N VAL A 84 37.98 -20.38 -17.82
CA VAL A 84 37.75 -21.00 -16.50
C VAL A 84 36.31 -20.70 -16.02
N ASP A 85 35.86 -19.45 -16.10
CA ASP A 85 34.50 -19.06 -15.69
C ASP A 85 33.41 -19.74 -16.54
N ALA A 86 33.69 -19.96 -17.83
CA ALA A 86 32.82 -20.69 -18.76
C ALA A 86 32.91 -22.23 -18.60
N ASN A 87 33.76 -22.75 -17.71
CA ASN A 87 34.02 -24.18 -17.52
C ASN A 87 34.59 -24.91 -18.76
N HIS A 88 35.35 -24.20 -19.60
CA HIS A 88 36.00 -24.74 -20.80
C HIS A 88 37.42 -25.22 -20.46
N LEU A 89 37.52 -26.26 -19.64
CA LEU A 89 38.78 -26.74 -19.08
C LEU A 89 39.76 -27.28 -20.14
N HIS A 90 39.26 -27.79 -21.27
CA HIS A 90 40.11 -28.30 -22.35
C HIS A 90 40.91 -27.18 -23.03
N SER A 91 40.26 -26.05 -23.32
CA SER A 91 40.91 -24.85 -23.88
C SER A 91 41.92 -24.24 -22.92
N VAL A 92 41.65 -24.30 -21.61
CA VAL A 92 42.58 -23.84 -20.56
C VAL A 92 43.83 -24.72 -20.54
N ASP A 93 43.68 -26.04 -20.61
CA ASP A 93 44.81 -26.99 -20.65
C ASP A 93 45.69 -26.77 -21.89
N GLU A 94 45.10 -26.53 -23.06
CA GLU A 94 45.85 -26.18 -24.27
C GLU A 94 46.63 -24.87 -24.14
N LEU A 95 46.02 -23.84 -23.55
CA LEU A 95 46.66 -22.53 -23.35
C LEU A 95 47.78 -22.56 -22.30
N ILE A 96 47.64 -23.39 -21.25
CA ILE A 96 48.67 -23.56 -20.21
C ILE A 96 49.87 -24.37 -20.73
N ARG A 97 49.64 -25.31 -21.65
CA ARG A 97 50.72 -26.11 -22.28
C ARG A 97 51.54 -25.33 -23.32
N HIS A 98 51.10 -24.12 -23.70
CA HIS A 98 51.81 -23.30 -24.68
C HIS A 98 53.13 -22.75 -24.13
N SER A 99 54.16 -22.66 -24.97
CA SER A 99 55.51 -22.22 -24.60
C SER A 99 55.59 -20.79 -24.07
N SER A 100 54.61 -19.95 -24.42
CA SER A 100 54.47 -18.57 -23.93
C SER A 100 53.87 -18.49 -22.52
N PHE A 101 53.41 -19.61 -21.95
CA PHE A 101 52.85 -19.66 -20.60
C PHE A 101 53.99 -19.72 -19.56
N GLY A 102 54.34 -18.56 -19.02
CA GLY A 102 55.39 -18.41 -18.00
C GLY A 102 54.90 -17.74 -16.71
N SER A 103 55.83 -17.41 -15.82
CA SER A 103 55.54 -16.77 -14.53
C SER A 103 54.83 -15.42 -14.65
N ALA A 104 55.18 -14.61 -15.66
CA ALA A 104 54.54 -13.34 -15.95
C ALA A 104 53.07 -13.49 -16.38
N MET A 105 52.76 -14.54 -17.16
CA MET A 105 51.40 -14.87 -17.56
C MET A 105 50.55 -15.32 -16.36
N LEU A 106 51.11 -16.17 -15.50
CA LEU A 106 50.43 -16.62 -14.29
C LEU A 106 50.13 -15.45 -13.33
N GLN A 107 51.07 -14.52 -13.17
CA GLN A 107 50.82 -13.28 -12.42
C GLN A 107 49.70 -12.44 -13.05
N ALA A 108 49.68 -12.30 -14.38
CA ALA A 108 48.64 -11.56 -15.08
C ALA A 108 47.25 -12.22 -14.93
N VAL A 109 47.16 -13.55 -15.01
CA VAL A 109 45.94 -14.33 -14.77
C VAL A 109 45.40 -14.10 -13.37
N VAL A 110 46.25 -14.19 -12.35
CA VAL A 110 45.86 -13.96 -10.95
C VAL A 110 45.40 -12.51 -10.74
N GLN A 111 46.09 -11.54 -11.31
CA GLN A 111 45.70 -10.12 -11.21
C GLN A 111 44.37 -9.84 -11.91
N TYR A 112 44.13 -10.46 -13.07
CA TYR A 112 42.88 -10.30 -13.80
C TYR A 112 41.71 -10.93 -13.05
N ALA A 113 41.85 -12.16 -12.55
CA ALA A 113 40.83 -12.84 -11.75
C ALA A 113 40.47 -12.03 -10.49
N ARG A 114 41.46 -11.41 -9.82
CA ARG A 114 41.22 -10.53 -8.66
C ARG A 114 40.48 -9.25 -9.03
N ARG A 115 40.77 -8.67 -10.19
CA ARG A 115 40.07 -7.46 -10.68
C ARG A 115 38.62 -7.75 -11.06
N ASP A 116 38.39 -8.87 -11.74
CA ASP A 116 37.06 -9.26 -12.19
C ASP A 116 36.13 -9.59 -11.01
N THR A 117 36.64 -10.36 -10.05
CA THR A 117 35.93 -10.64 -8.79
C THR A 117 35.67 -9.37 -7.96
N ALA A 118 36.63 -8.45 -7.88
CA ALA A 118 36.42 -7.17 -7.21
C ALA A 118 35.36 -6.31 -7.94
N ALA A 119 35.36 -6.27 -9.27
CA ALA A 119 34.38 -5.52 -10.04
C ALA A 119 32.96 -6.09 -9.87
N ALA A 120 32.83 -7.42 -9.94
CA ALA A 120 31.56 -8.11 -9.71
C ALA A 120 31.02 -7.86 -8.28
N LEU A 121 31.88 -7.88 -7.27
CA LEU A 121 31.49 -7.58 -5.89
C LEU A 121 31.03 -6.12 -5.71
N HIS A 122 31.72 -5.15 -6.32
CA HIS A 122 31.27 -3.75 -6.27
C HIS A 122 29.90 -3.57 -6.93
N GLN A 123 29.68 -4.19 -8.10
CA GLN A 123 28.38 -4.14 -8.75
C GLN A 123 27.26 -4.74 -7.88
N GLN A 124 27.52 -5.87 -7.22
CA GLN A 124 26.56 -6.47 -6.29
C GLN A 124 26.29 -5.57 -5.07
N ILE A 125 27.31 -4.90 -4.55
CA ILE A 125 27.17 -3.94 -3.45
C ILE A 125 26.30 -2.76 -3.89
N ASP A 126 26.55 -2.21 -5.08
CA ASP A 126 25.77 -1.08 -5.61
C ASP A 126 24.30 -1.48 -5.84
N GLU A 127 24.04 -2.65 -6.42
CA GLU A 127 22.68 -3.20 -6.60
C GLU A 127 21.97 -3.41 -5.25
N LEU A 128 22.69 -3.95 -4.24
CA LEU A 128 22.15 -4.12 -2.89
C LEU A 128 21.86 -2.78 -2.22
N GLN A 129 22.72 -1.78 -2.39
CA GLN A 129 22.51 -0.43 -1.86
C GLN A 129 21.26 0.21 -2.49
N GLU A 130 21.06 0.04 -3.78
CA GLU A 130 19.86 0.54 -4.48
C GLU A 130 18.59 -0.15 -3.96
N GLN A 131 18.63 -1.46 -3.75
CA GLN A 131 17.51 -2.21 -3.16
C GLN A 131 17.18 -1.77 -1.73
N VAL A 132 18.20 -1.57 -0.88
CA VAL A 132 18.01 -1.07 0.49
C VAL A 132 17.34 0.29 0.47
N LYS A 133 17.83 1.22 -0.36
CA LYS A 133 17.27 2.56 -0.48
C LYS A 133 15.80 2.53 -0.94
N ALA A 134 15.45 1.68 -1.90
CA ALA A 134 14.07 1.52 -2.35
C ALA A 134 13.13 1.00 -1.24
N VAL A 135 13.62 0.08 -0.40
CA VAL A 135 12.85 -0.44 0.76
C VAL A 135 12.67 0.65 1.81
N GLU A 136 13.71 1.42 2.11
CA GLU A 136 13.66 2.55 3.04
C GLU A 136 12.65 3.60 2.57
N ASP A 137 12.69 4.00 1.29
CA ASP A 137 11.75 4.95 0.71
C ASP A 137 10.30 4.44 0.78
N ALA A 138 10.06 3.16 0.46
CA ALA A 138 8.74 2.55 0.58
C ALA A 138 8.26 2.47 2.04
N SER A 139 9.17 2.28 3.00
CA SER A 139 8.86 2.29 4.43
C SER A 139 8.52 3.71 4.91
N ALA A 140 9.29 4.72 4.48
CA ALA A 140 9.06 6.12 4.81
C ALA A 140 7.71 6.61 4.25
N PHE A 141 7.37 6.21 3.02
CA PHE A 141 6.07 6.50 2.41
C PHE A 141 4.92 5.90 3.22
N ARG A 142 5.03 4.64 3.66
CA ARG A 142 4.02 3.96 4.50
C ARG A 142 3.85 4.65 5.85
N VAL A 143 4.94 5.06 6.49
CA VAL A 143 4.88 5.81 7.76
C VAL A 143 4.24 7.19 7.55
N ALA A 144 4.56 7.89 6.45
CA ALA A 144 3.99 9.19 6.14
C ALA A 144 2.46 9.11 5.89
N THR A 145 2.01 8.11 5.13
CA THR A 145 0.58 7.86 4.90
C THR A 145 -0.16 7.48 6.19
N ALA A 146 0.38 6.57 7.00
CA ALA A 146 -0.21 6.22 8.29
C ALA A 146 -0.35 7.43 9.23
N ARG A 147 0.67 8.31 9.29
CA ARG A 147 0.62 9.56 10.07
C ARG A 147 -0.42 10.54 9.51
N ALA A 148 -0.60 10.62 8.19
CA ALA A 148 -1.60 11.49 7.59
C ALA A 148 -3.03 11.02 7.91
N GLU A 149 -3.30 9.72 7.79
CA GLU A 149 -4.57 9.13 8.18
C GLU A 149 -4.88 9.35 9.65
N GLU A 150 -3.89 9.16 10.53
CA GLU A 150 -4.07 9.35 11.96
C GLU A 150 -4.42 10.80 12.31
N ARG A 151 -3.75 11.77 11.69
CA ARG A 151 -4.12 13.19 11.84
C ARG A 151 -5.55 13.47 11.39
N GLU A 152 -6.00 12.84 10.31
CA GLU A 152 -7.36 13.02 9.83
C GLU A 152 -8.40 12.39 10.77
N ARG A 153 -8.13 11.20 11.32
CA ARG A 153 -8.96 10.59 12.38
C ARG A 153 -9.07 11.50 13.60
N GLN A 154 -7.96 12.08 14.04
CA GLN A 154 -7.95 13.00 15.18
C GLN A 154 -8.74 14.29 14.88
N ARG A 155 -8.61 14.84 13.66
CA ARG A 155 -9.41 16.01 13.24
C ARG A 155 -10.91 15.69 13.22
N GLN A 156 -11.29 14.53 12.69
CA GLN A 156 -12.69 14.10 12.68
C GLN A 156 -13.21 13.88 14.11
N ALA A 157 -12.42 13.27 14.99
CA ALA A 157 -12.78 13.10 16.40
C ALA A 157 -12.98 14.45 17.09
N LYS A 158 -12.09 15.42 16.88
CA LYS A 158 -12.22 16.79 17.39
C LYS A 158 -13.48 17.49 16.87
N LYS A 159 -13.77 17.38 15.55
CA LYS A 159 -15.00 17.92 14.95
C LYS A 159 -16.26 17.29 15.54
N ARG A 160 -16.27 15.97 15.76
CA ARG A 160 -17.40 15.27 16.40
C ARG A 160 -17.57 15.69 17.86
N ALA A 161 -16.47 15.88 18.58
CA ALA A 161 -16.50 16.36 19.95
C ALA A 161 -17.05 17.79 20.03
N SER A 162 -16.55 18.70 19.20
CA SER A 162 -17.02 20.10 19.17
C SER A 162 -18.50 20.21 18.76
N ALA A 163 -18.96 19.39 17.81
CA ALA A 163 -20.37 19.32 17.44
C ALA A 163 -21.29 18.92 18.62
N LYS A 164 -20.79 18.17 19.61
CA LYS A 164 -21.55 17.80 20.81
C LYS A 164 -21.57 18.91 21.88
N ILE A 165 -20.61 19.83 21.86
CA ILE A 165 -20.48 20.89 22.88
C ILE A 165 -21.64 21.89 22.79
N GLY A 166 -22.01 22.33 21.58
CA GLY A 166 -23.12 23.29 21.38
C GLY A 166 -24.45 22.81 21.98
N PRO A 167 -24.95 21.61 21.64
CA PRO A 167 -26.17 21.05 22.22
C PRO A 167 -26.09 20.84 23.74
N ALA A 168 -24.93 20.44 24.26
CA ALA A 168 -24.73 20.27 25.70
C ALA A 168 -24.76 21.61 26.44
N GLN A 169 -24.14 22.65 25.90
CA GLN A 169 -24.19 24.00 26.44
C GLN A 169 -25.62 24.58 26.38
N GLN A 170 -26.33 24.39 25.27
CA GLN A 170 -27.74 24.79 25.15
C GLN A 170 -28.63 24.09 26.19
N LYS A 171 -28.45 22.79 26.44
CA LYS A 171 -29.16 22.07 27.50
C LYS A 171 -28.86 22.64 28.88
N ARG A 172 -27.59 22.99 29.18
CA ARG A 172 -27.19 23.61 30.46
C ARG A 172 -27.83 24.99 30.64
N LEU A 173 -27.83 25.82 29.60
CA LEU A 173 -28.48 27.14 29.62
C LEU A 173 -29.99 27.04 29.81
N ALA A 174 -30.65 26.13 29.09
CA ALA A 174 -32.09 25.88 29.25
C ALA A 174 -32.44 25.38 30.66
N HIS A 175 -31.62 24.48 31.23
CA HIS A 175 -31.80 24.02 32.61
C HIS A 175 -31.62 25.14 33.63
N ALA A 176 -30.63 26.02 33.44
CA ALA A 176 -30.41 27.17 34.30
C ALA A 176 -31.59 28.17 34.24
N GLN A 177 -32.12 28.45 33.05
CA GLN A 177 -33.32 29.28 32.88
C GLN A 177 -34.55 28.67 33.56
N LYS A 178 -34.76 27.37 33.38
CA LYS A 178 -35.83 26.62 34.07
C LYS A 178 -35.71 26.78 35.59
N ASN A 179 -34.52 26.59 36.16
CA ASN A 179 -34.31 26.72 37.61
C ASN A 179 -34.62 28.13 38.11
N LYS A 180 -34.17 29.17 37.41
CA LYS A 180 -34.48 30.57 37.77
C LYS A 180 -35.99 30.86 37.83
N ILE A 181 -36.76 30.30 36.90
CA ILE A 181 -38.23 30.44 36.89
C ILE A 181 -38.85 29.71 38.10
N LEU A 182 -38.37 28.51 38.42
CA LEU A 182 -38.85 27.73 39.56
C LEU A 182 -38.46 28.36 40.91
N ASP A 183 -37.26 28.91 41.02
CA ASP A 183 -36.78 29.62 42.20
C ASP A 183 -37.63 30.86 42.46
N GLU A 184 -37.99 31.61 41.41
CA GLU A 184 -38.85 32.79 41.53
C GLU A 184 -40.30 32.42 41.93
N LEU A 185 -40.85 31.32 41.42
CA LEU A 185 -42.15 30.80 41.87
C LEU A 185 -42.11 30.38 43.35
N THR A 186 -41.03 29.73 43.75
CA THR A 186 -40.81 29.29 45.14
C THR A 186 -40.62 30.49 46.07
N ARG A 187 -39.88 31.52 45.64
CA ARG A 187 -39.70 32.78 46.38
C ARG A 187 -41.04 33.48 46.61
N ARG A 188 -41.86 33.63 45.56
CA ARG A 188 -43.21 34.23 45.65
C ARG A 188 -44.09 33.48 46.63
N ALA A 189 -44.10 32.14 46.57
CA ALA A 189 -44.86 31.31 47.49
C ALA A 189 -44.42 31.47 48.95
N ARG A 190 -43.10 31.56 49.21
CA ARG A 190 -42.56 31.81 50.56
C ARG A 190 -42.91 33.19 51.10
N ASN A 191 -42.95 34.19 50.22
CA ASN A 191 -43.23 35.58 50.59
C ASN A 191 -44.73 35.89 50.68
N GLY A 192 -45.62 34.94 50.37
CA GLY A 192 -47.06 35.18 50.31
C GLY A 192 -47.48 36.08 49.14
N GLU A 193 -46.62 36.26 48.14
CA GLU A 193 -46.94 37.00 46.90
C GLU A 193 -47.90 36.16 46.03
N ASP A 194 -48.76 36.82 45.25
CA ASP A 194 -49.63 36.10 44.31
C ASP A 194 -48.76 35.34 43.28
N PHE A 195 -48.83 34.01 43.37
CA PHE A 195 -48.25 33.06 42.42
C PHE A 195 -49.35 32.36 41.58
N MET A 196 -50.64 32.63 41.87
CA MET A 196 -51.79 32.03 41.22
C MET A 196 -52.48 32.91 40.16
N GLY A 197 -52.25 34.22 40.21
CA GLY A 197 -52.70 35.23 39.24
C GLY A 197 -52.50 34.89 37.77
N ARG A 198 -53.38 35.47 36.95
CA ARG A 198 -53.49 35.22 35.50
C ARG A 198 -52.32 35.82 34.71
N SER A 199 -51.72 36.92 35.18
CA SER A 199 -50.62 37.62 34.51
C SER A 199 -49.23 37.01 34.79
N ILE A 200 -49.09 36.23 35.85
CA ILE A 200 -47.78 35.84 36.41
C ILE A 200 -46.94 35.06 35.40
N SER A 201 -47.58 34.19 34.61
CA SER A 201 -46.87 33.45 33.57
C SER A 201 -46.37 34.35 32.43
N SER A 202 -47.07 35.45 32.13
CA SER A 202 -46.64 36.48 31.18
C SER A 202 -45.55 37.38 31.77
N ASP A 203 -45.65 37.74 33.05
CA ASP A 203 -44.69 38.59 33.75
C ASP A 203 -43.32 37.89 33.90
N LEU A 204 -43.32 36.62 34.31
CA LEU A 204 -42.10 35.82 34.38
C LEU A 204 -41.54 35.51 32.98
N ALA A 205 -42.41 35.36 31.98
CA ALA A 205 -42.00 35.19 30.59
C ALA A 205 -41.24 36.41 30.06
N ALA A 206 -41.76 37.61 30.32
CA ALA A 206 -41.08 38.86 29.96
C ALA A 206 -39.74 39.01 30.71
N ARG A 207 -39.71 38.73 32.03
CA ARG A 207 -38.49 38.86 32.85
C ARG A 207 -37.37 37.90 32.47
N PHE A 208 -37.70 36.67 32.10
CA PHE A 208 -36.71 35.65 31.73
C PHE A 208 -36.53 35.49 30.21
N ASN A 209 -37.18 36.33 29.41
CA ASN A 209 -37.18 36.29 27.95
C ASN A 209 -37.52 34.89 27.39
N VAL A 210 -38.62 34.31 27.88
CA VAL A 210 -39.14 33.00 27.47
C VAL A 210 -40.62 33.10 27.10
N SER A 211 -41.17 32.11 26.39
CA SER A 211 -42.58 32.12 26.04
C SER A 211 -43.50 31.94 27.27
N PRO A 212 -44.63 32.67 27.36
CA PRO A 212 -45.64 32.47 28.41
C PRO A 212 -46.20 31.04 28.48
N ALA A 213 -46.24 30.31 27.35
CA ALA A 213 -46.64 28.90 27.33
C ALA A 213 -45.63 28.01 28.08
N HIS A 214 -44.33 28.30 27.93
CA HIS A 214 -43.26 27.57 28.62
C HIS A 214 -43.34 27.75 30.14
N VAL A 215 -43.59 28.98 30.60
CA VAL A 215 -43.75 29.29 32.03
C VAL A 215 -45.00 28.62 32.61
N ARG A 216 -46.12 28.57 31.86
CA ARG A 216 -47.34 27.87 32.29
C ARG A 216 -47.09 26.37 32.54
N GLU A 217 -46.36 25.72 31.64
CA GLU A 217 -45.99 24.31 31.80
C GLU A 217 -45.06 24.08 33.00
N LEU A 218 -44.06 24.95 33.20
CA LEU A 218 -43.19 24.87 34.38
C LEU A 218 -43.96 25.08 35.68
N ARG A 219 -44.84 26.08 35.72
CA ARG A 219 -45.70 26.37 36.87
C ARG A 219 -46.64 25.20 37.18
N LYS A 220 -47.25 24.57 36.16
CA LYS A 220 -48.09 23.38 36.32
C LYS A 220 -47.30 22.22 36.96
N LYS A 221 -46.09 21.94 36.46
CA LYS A 221 -45.21 20.89 37.00
C LYS A 221 -44.75 21.17 38.43
N TRP A 222 -44.41 22.43 38.71
CA TRP A 222 -44.03 22.88 40.04
C TRP A 222 -45.20 22.73 41.02
N LEU A 223 -46.41 23.17 40.65
CA LEU A 223 -47.63 23.01 41.45
C LEU A 223 -48.01 21.54 41.68
N SER A 224 -47.75 20.64 40.72
CA SER A 224 -47.99 19.21 40.93
C SER A 224 -46.98 18.58 41.89
N ALA A 225 -45.74 19.07 41.92
CA ALA A 225 -44.69 18.58 42.81
C ALA A 225 -44.78 19.18 44.22
N SER A 226 -45.40 20.35 44.37
CA SER A 226 -45.58 21.04 45.65
C SER A 226 -46.85 20.63 46.40
N LYS A 227 -47.69 19.76 45.82
CA LYS A 227 -48.85 19.21 46.53
C LYS A 227 -48.36 18.14 47.52
N PRO A 228 -48.72 18.21 48.80
CA PRO A 228 -48.39 17.15 49.74
C PRO A 228 -48.99 15.84 49.24
N GLU A 229 -48.19 14.78 49.28
CA GLU A 229 -48.65 13.40 49.13
C GLU A 229 -49.82 13.21 50.11
N LYS A 230 -50.98 12.80 49.61
CA LYS A 230 -52.17 12.59 50.44
C LYS A 230 -51.76 11.63 51.56
N ARG A 231 -51.73 12.12 52.81
CA ARG A 231 -51.68 11.27 54.00
C ARG A 231 -52.92 10.38 53.94
N ASN A 232 -52.71 9.10 53.65
CA ASN A 232 -53.67 8.05 53.97
C ASN A 232 -53.72 7.91 55.51
#